data_AF-A0A9K3GJG9-F1
#
_entry.id   AF-A0A9K3GJG9-F1
#
_cell.length_a   1.000
_cell.length_b   1.000
_cell.length_c   1.000
_cell.angle_alpha   90.00
_cell.angle_beta   90.00
_cell.angle_gamma   90.00
#
_symmetry.space_group_name_H-M   'P 1'
#
loop_
_entity.id
_entity.type
_entity.pdbx_description
1 polymer ?
#
loop_
_entity_poly.entity_id
_entity_poly.type
_entity_poly.pdbx_seq_one_letter_code
_entity_poly.pdbx_strand_id
1 'polypeptide(L)'
;MSQGAACPKVYIYMCPVCGVDAVSTTPAHLVASVLDTLEISCPFNHYRAVTAKGDTTHKFRCKWRGKLGSLSDHLIGCPAYPVKCPKCHVEVGRHQLGQHLKSMCPEREVACPHCQTLCLVKNAQKHLTQCQEYSVPCPNDCGEKIRRKHLDAHQDTCPKRKVSCPLPFCNTEVVKSDLSQHLSLDMMHYHLAQLGGYFASKADMYNIIEAAREENSLLRRDVQALTERDEAREREITSLREMVAALTQSVAELKGQR
;
A
#
# COMPACT_ATOMS: atom_id res chain seq x y z
N MET A 1 55.26 -87.95 -27.90
CA MET A 1 55.06 -87.18 -26.65
C MET A 1 55.99 -85.99 -26.67
N SER A 2 55.45 -84.80 -26.93
CA SER A 2 55.91 -83.51 -26.37
C SER A 2 55.08 -82.42 -27.04
N GLN A 3 54.42 -81.64 -26.20
CA GLN A 3 53.34 -80.72 -26.52
C GLN A 3 53.89 -79.46 -27.17
N GLY A 4 53.30 -79.02 -28.28
CA GLY A 4 53.50 -77.68 -28.81
C GLY A 4 52.82 -76.67 -27.89
N ALA A 5 53.61 -75.75 -27.31
CA ALA A 5 53.09 -74.65 -26.53
C ALA A 5 52.25 -73.72 -27.44
N ALA A 6 50.94 -73.70 -27.22
CA ALA A 6 50.07 -72.70 -27.83
C ALA A 6 50.38 -71.34 -27.17
N CYS A 7 50.89 -70.38 -27.95
CA CYS A 7 51.02 -69.00 -27.52
C CYS A 7 49.61 -68.38 -27.49
N PRO A 8 49.08 -67.94 -26.33
CA PRO A 8 47.76 -67.33 -26.29
C PRO A 8 47.82 -65.98 -27.00
N LYS A 9 47.08 -65.83 -28.11
CA LYS A 9 46.86 -64.52 -28.74
C LYS A 9 46.06 -63.67 -27.76
N VAL A 10 46.74 -62.82 -26.99
CA VAL A 10 46.12 -61.79 -26.17
C VAL A 10 45.64 -60.70 -27.12
N TYR A 11 44.32 -60.57 -27.30
CA TYR A 11 43.73 -59.44 -28.01
C TYR A 11 43.73 -58.24 -27.08
N ILE A 12 44.69 -57.34 -27.28
CA ILE A 12 44.74 -56.07 -26.57
C ILE A 12 43.68 -55.15 -27.20
N TYR A 13 42.52 -55.05 -26.57
CA TYR A 13 41.53 -54.05 -26.93
C TYR A 13 41.97 -52.72 -26.30
N MET A 14 42.35 -51.75 -27.11
CA MET A 14 42.75 -50.42 -26.63
C MET A 14 41.51 -49.55 -26.41
N CYS A 15 41.45 -48.79 -25.33
CA CYS A 15 40.46 -47.73 -25.18
C CYS A 15 40.65 -46.71 -26.32
N PRO A 16 39.65 -46.45 -27.16
CA PRO A 16 39.80 -45.54 -28.32
C PRO A 16 39.97 -44.07 -27.92
N VAL A 17 39.84 -43.73 -26.63
CA VAL A 17 39.92 -42.36 -26.10
C VAL A 17 41.29 -42.08 -25.48
N CYS A 18 41.88 -43.01 -24.71
CA CYS A 18 43.18 -42.82 -24.05
C CYS A 18 44.27 -43.82 -24.46
N GLY A 19 43.96 -44.84 -25.27
CA GLY A 19 44.95 -45.81 -25.74
C GLY A 19 45.50 -46.72 -24.63
N VAL A 20 44.71 -47.02 -23.58
CA VAL A 20 45.06 -47.95 -22.50
C VAL A 20 44.34 -49.30 -22.70
N ASP A 21 45.00 -50.41 -22.33
CA ASP A 21 44.46 -51.77 -22.47
C ASP A 21 43.12 -51.95 -21.72
N ALA A 22 42.11 -52.52 -22.38
CA ALA A 22 40.75 -52.68 -21.87
C ALA A 22 40.67 -53.60 -20.63
N VAL A 23 41.65 -54.49 -20.45
CA VAL A 23 41.75 -55.38 -19.29
C VAL A 23 42.15 -54.61 -18.01
N SER A 24 42.80 -53.46 -18.17
CA SER A 24 43.24 -52.57 -17.07
C SER A 24 42.33 -51.34 -16.91
N THR A 25 41.31 -51.21 -17.75
CA THR A 25 40.45 -50.04 -17.82
C THR A 25 39.30 -50.16 -16.83
N THR A 26 39.39 -49.47 -15.69
CA THR A 26 38.30 -49.38 -14.71
C THR A 26 37.30 -48.27 -15.09
N PRO A 27 36.05 -48.30 -14.56
CA PRO A 27 35.12 -47.18 -14.72
C PRO A 27 35.72 -45.83 -14.28
N ALA A 28 36.55 -45.81 -13.23
CA ALA A 28 37.27 -44.62 -12.78
C ALA A 28 38.29 -44.14 -13.82
N HIS A 29 39.01 -45.05 -14.48
CA HIS A 29 39.95 -44.71 -15.55
C HIS A 29 39.23 -44.14 -16.79
N LEU A 30 38.07 -44.69 -17.16
CA LEU A 30 37.25 -44.15 -18.24
C LEU A 30 36.73 -42.74 -17.91
N VAL A 31 36.25 -42.52 -16.69
CA VAL A 31 35.79 -41.19 -16.24
C VAL A 31 36.94 -40.19 -16.26
N ALA A 32 38.11 -40.53 -15.71
CA ALA A 32 39.28 -39.66 -15.73
C ALA A 32 39.72 -39.33 -17.17
N SER A 33 39.78 -40.34 -18.04
CA SER A 33 40.07 -40.17 -19.46
C SER A 33 39.09 -39.22 -20.14
N VAL A 34 37.78 -39.38 -19.92
CA VAL A 34 36.75 -38.48 -20.48
C VAL A 34 36.90 -37.06 -19.94
N LEU A 35 37.15 -36.90 -18.63
CA LEU A 35 37.38 -35.58 -18.02
C LEU A 35 38.58 -34.86 -18.64
N ASP A 36 39.62 -35.61 -19.02
CA ASP A 36 40.90 -35.07 -19.51
C ASP A 36 41.01 -34.94 -21.05
N THR A 37 40.13 -35.60 -21.81
CA THR A 37 40.19 -35.62 -23.29
C THR A 37 39.01 -34.94 -23.94
N LEU A 38 37.83 -34.91 -23.31
CA LEU A 38 36.65 -34.31 -23.90
C LEU A 38 36.73 -32.78 -23.82
N GLU A 39 36.92 -32.14 -24.97
CA GLU A 39 36.80 -30.68 -25.10
C GLU A 39 35.34 -30.25 -25.20
N ILE A 40 34.93 -29.39 -24.28
CA ILE A 40 33.60 -28.78 -24.27
C ILE A 40 33.71 -27.26 -24.32
N SER A 41 32.65 -26.62 -24.80
CA SER A 41 32.48 -25.17 -24.66
C SER A 41 31.67 -24.85 -23.41
N CYS A 42 31.85 -23.65 -22.86
CA CYS A 42 31.09 -23.20 -21.69
C CYS A 42 29.56 -23.34 -21.95
N PRO A 43 28.80 -23.97 -21.04
CA PRO A 43 27.34 -24.10 -21.19
C PRO A 43 26.60 -22.75 -21.20
N PHE A 44 27.24 -21.69 -20.68
CA PHE A 44 26.73 -20.32 -20.68
C PHE A 44 27.19 -19.49 -21.90
N ASN A 45 27.71 -20.14 -22.96
CA ASN A 45 28.06 -19.47 -24.23
C ASN A 45 26.82 -18.98 -25.02
N HIS A 46 25.62 -19.46 -24.70
CA HIS A 46 24.33 -19.09 -25.31
C HIS A 46 23.32 -18.53 -24.30
N TYR A 47 23.78 -17.97 -23.16
CA TYR A 47 22.90 -17.52 -22.10
C TYR A 47 21.79 -16.58 -22.60
N ARG A 48 20.53 -17.03 -22.45
CA ARG A 48 19.30 -16.23 -22.64
C ARG A 48 18.89 -15.69 -21.27
N ALA A 49 19.34 -14.49 -20.93
CA ALA A 49 18.80 -13.78 -19.77
C ALA A 49 17.37 -13.34 -20.10
N VAL A 50 16.36 -13.84 -19.38
CA VAL A 50 15.00 -13.29 -19.47
C VAL A 50 14.96 -12.04 -18.61
N THR A 51 14.85 -10.87 -19.25
CA THR A 51 14.60 -9.62 -18.52
C THR A 51 13.14 -9.59 -18.06
N ALA A 52 12.84 -8.84 -16.99
CA ALA A 52 11.46 -8.61 -16.53
C ALA A 52 10.55 -7.91 -17.58
N LYS A 53 11.11 -7.50 -18.73
CA LYS A 53 10.41 -6.88 -19.87
C LYS A 53 10.44 -7.74 -21.14
N GLY A 54 10.91 -8.98 -21.07
CA GLY A 54 10.87 -9.93 -22.20
C GLY A 54 11.81 -9.62 -23.37
N ASP A 55 12.69 -8.63 -23.26
CA ASP A 55 13.57 -8.22 -24.36
C ASP A 55 14.86 -9.08 -24.37
N THR A 56 14.99 -9.95 -25.37
CA THR A 56 16.11 -10.89 -25.55
C THR A 56 17.17 -10.29 -26.45
N THR A 57 18.05 -9.46 -25.91
CA THR A 57 19.25 -9.01 -26.63
C THR A 57 20.47 -9.83 -26.20
N HIS A 58 20.97 -10.66 -27.11
CA HIS A 58 22.22 -11.42 -26.95
C HIS A 58 23.39 -10.46 -26.73
N LYS A 59 23.86 -10.28 -25.48
CA LYS A 59 24.96 -9.33 -25.22
C LYS A 59 26.26 -9.90 -24.68
N PHE A 60 26.28 -11.14 -24.19
CA PHE A 60 27.53 -11.73 -23.72
C PHE A 60 27.58 -13.24 -23.95
N ARG A 61 28.69 -13.70 -24.55
CA ARG A 61 28.96 -15.12 -24.79
C ARG A 61 30.30 -15.47 -24.18
N CYS A 62 30.31 -16.39 -23.22
CA CYS A 62 31.56 -16.96 -22.74
C CYS A 62 32.23 -17.73 -23.87
N LYS A 63 33.50 -17.40 -24.17
CA LYS A 63 34.29 -18.06 -25.23
C LYS A 63 35.14 -19.22 -24.70
N TRP A 64 34.99 -19.57 -23.43
CA TRP A 64 35.79 -20.64 -22.83
C TRP A 64 35.49 -21.98 -23.51
N ARG A 65 36.56 -22.67 -23.89
CA ARG A 65 36.60 -24.03 -24.38
C ARG A 65 37.76 -24.72 -23.65
N GLY A 66 37.53 -25.93 -23.18
CA GLY A 66 38.53 -26.69 -22.44
C GLY A 66 38.04 -28.08 -22.08
N LYS A 67 38.86 -28.79 -21.32
CA LYS A 67 38.56 -30.14 -20.83
C LYS A 67 37.36 -30.12 -19.89
N LEU A 68 36.51 -31.16 -19.94
CA LEU A 68 35.35 -31.31 -19.05
C LEU A 68 35.75 -31.25 -17.57
N GLY A 69 36.90 -31.84 -17.19
CA GLY A 69 37.43 -31.78 -15.82
C GLY A 69 37.73 -30.36 -15.31
N SER A 70 38.08 -29.44 -16.21
CA SER A 70 38.38 -28.04 -15.86
C SER A 70 37.14 -27.13 -15.86
N LEU A 71 35.95 -27.65 -16.18
CA LEU A 71 34.72 -26.85 -16.23
C LEU A 71 34.38 -26.27 -14.86
N SER A 72 34.47 -27.07 -13.79
CA SER A 72 34.13 -26.64 -12.43
C SER A 72 34.93 -25.40 -12.02
N ASP A 73 36.25 -25.43 -12.21
CA ASP A 73 37.15 -24.32 -11.91
C ASP A 73 36.81 -23.08 -12.75
N HIS A 74 36.49 -23.28 -14.03
CA HIS A 74 36.04 -22.19 -14.89
C HIS A 74 34.73 -21.54 -14.38
N LEU A 75 33.74 -22.33 -13.95
CA LEU A 75 32.42 -21.82 -13.55
C LEU A 75 32.50 -20.89 -12.33
N ILE A 76 33.48 -21.08 -11.44
CA ILE A 76 33.74 -20.20 -10.28
C ILE A 76 33.97 -18.75 -10.74
N GLY A 77 34.79 -18.57 -11.78
CA GLY A 77 35.16 -17.26 -12.33
C GLY A 77 34.39 -16.85 -13.59
N CYS A 78 33.50 -17.71 -14.11
CA CYS A 78 32.88 -17.49 -15.41
C CYS A 78 32.05 -16.18 -15.42
N PRO A 79 32.37 -15.21 -16.30
CA PRO A 79 31.66 -13.94 -16.34
C PRO A 79 30.20 -14.08 -16.82
N ALA A 80 29.90 -15.14 -17.57
CA ALA A 80 28.55 -15.45 -18.05
C ALA A 80 27.72 -16.25 -17.02
N TYR A 81 28.32 -16.73 -15.93
CA TYR A 81 27.64 -17.53 -14.92
C TYR A 81 26.47 -16.74 -14.30
N PRO A 82 25.25 -17.31 -14.23
CA PRO A 82 24.11 -16.63 -13.63
C PRO A 82 24.28 -16.51 -12.12
N VAL A 83 24.14 -15.30 -11.60
CA VAL A 83 24.18 -14.99 -10.16
C VAL A 83 22.93 -14.21 -9.77
N LYS A 84 22.41 -14.44 -8.56
CA LYS A 84 21.27 -13.72 -8.04
C LYS A 84 21.71 -12.36 -7.48
N CYS A 85 20.99 -11.31 -7.86
CA CYS A 85 21.17 -10.00 -7.24
C CYS A 85 20.83 -10.07 -5.73
N PRO A 86 21.66 -9.53 -4.83
CA PRO A 86 21.39 -9.57 -3.39
C PRO A 86 20.20 -8.69 -2.95
N LYS A 87 19.77 -7.74 -3.79
CA LYS A 87 18.68 -6.81 -3.47
C LYS A 87 17.34 -7.22 -4.08
N CYS A 88 17.32 -7.48 -5.39
CA CYS A 88 16.07 -7.80 -6.12
C CYS A 88 15.92 -9.28 -6.49
N HIS A 89 16.91 -10.12 -6.18
CA HIS A 89 16.93 -11.57 -6.43
C HIS A 89 16.78 -12.01 -7.90
N VAL A 90 16.74 -11.08 -8.85
CA VAL A 90 16.80 -11.38 -10.30
C VAL A 90 18.16 -11.98 -10.64
N GLU A 91 18.14 -13.01 -11.50
CA GLU A 91 19.34 -13.62 -12.05
C GLU A 91 19.93 -12.75 -13.16
N VAL A 92 21.22 -12.45 -13.04
CA VAL A 92 22.00 -11.70 -14.03
C VAL A 92 23.32 -12.42 -14.26
N GLY A 93 23.97 -12.20 -15.40
CA GLY A 93 25.33 -12.70 -15.59
C GLY A 93 26.29 -12.03 -14.59
N ARG A 94 27.28 -12.76 -14.08
CA ARG A 94 28.27 -12.24 -13.12
C ARG A 94 28.90 -10.91 -13.58
N HIS A 95 29.24 -10.80 -14.86
CA HIS A 95 29.79 -9.57 -15.47
C HIS A 95 28.82 -8.37 -15.43
N GLN A 96 27.50 -8.61 -15.38
CA GLN A 96 26.47 -7.56 -15.33
C GLN A 96 26.10 -7.16 -13.92
N LEU A 97 26.44 -7.94 -12.89
CA LEU A 97 25.98 -7.66 -11.53
C LEU A 97 26.36 -6.25 -11.04
N GLY A 98 27.58 -5.80 -11.33
CA GLY A 98 28.03 -4.44 -10.97
C GLY A 98 27.22 -3.34 -11.66
N GLN A 99 27.01 -3.44 -12.97
CA GLN A 99 26.19 -2.49 -13.73
C GLN A 99 24.72 -2.55 -13.28
N HIS A 100 24.21 -3.76 -13.04
CA HIS A 100 22.86 -3.97 -12.54
C HIS A 100 22.64 -3.21 -11.24
N LEU A 101 23.50 -3.40 -10.24
CA LEU A 101 23.40 -2.71 -8.95
C LEU A 101 23.50 -1.18 -9.09
N LYS A 102 24.32 -0.69 -10.03
CA LYS A 102 24.54 0.74 -10.25
C LYS A 102 23.38 1.44 -10.96
N SER A 103 22.79 0.85 -12.00
CA SER A 103 21.86 1.57 -12.88
C SER A 103 20.56 0.85 -13.23
N MET A 104 20.46 -0.47 -13.03
CA MET A 104 19.31 -1.25 -13.51
C MET A 104 18.45 -1.81 -12.37
N CYS A 105 19.03 -2.02 -11.20
CA CYS A 105 18.36 -2.65 -10.07
C CYS A 105 17.18 -1.75 -9.62
N PRO A 106 15.94 -2.28 -9.58
CA PRO A 106 14.78 -1.52 -9.12
C PRO A 106 14.82 -1.24 -7.61
N GLU A 107 15.57 -2.06 -6.87
CA GLU A 107 15.82 -1.95 -5.43
C GLU A 107 17.06 -1.09 -5.11
N ARG A 108 17.62 -0.37 -6.10
CA ARG A 108 18.66 0.64 -5.81
C ARG A 108 18.02 1.90 -5.25
N GLU A 109 18.78 2.61 -4.43
CA GLU A 109 18.39 3.91 -3.90
C GLU A 109 18.82 5.03 -4.85
N VAL A 110 18.00 6.08 -4.91
CA VAL A 110 18.28 7.34 -5.60
C VAL A 110 17.89 8.48 -4.68
N ALA A 111 18.62 9.59 -4.73
CA ALA A 111 18.25 10.80 -4.02
C ALA A 111 17.09 11.51 -4.74
N CYS A 112 16.08 11.92 -4.00
CA CYS A 112 15.02 12.78 -4.54
C CYS A 112 15.62 14.13 -4.98
N PRO A 113 15.35 14.61 -6.21
CA PRO A 113 15.90 15.88 -6.69
C PRO A 113 15.39 17.11 -5.92
N HIS A 114 14.29 16.98 -5.16
CA HIS A 114 13.67 18.09 -4.43
C HIS A 114 14.07 18.13 -2.95
N CYS A 115 14.11 16.98 -2.26
CA CYS A 115 14.40 16.91 -0.82
C CYS A 115 15.68 16.14 -0.46
N GLN A 116 16.40 15.59 -1.44
CA GLN A 116 17.63 14.81 -1.28
C GLN A 116 17.50 13.51 -0.45
N THR A 117 16.29 13.16 0.00
CA THR A 117 16.04 11.89 0.70
C THR A 117 16.26 10.71 -0.24
N LEU A 118 17.00 9.71 0.23
CA LEU A 118 17.20 8.46 -0.47
C LEU A 118 15.90 7.66 -0.51
N CYS A 119 15.55 7.18 -1.70
CA CYS A 119 14.37 6.36 -1.93
C CYS A 119 14.64 5.30 -2.99
N LEU A 120 14.00 4.14 -2.87
CA LEU A 120 14.13 3.08 -3.85
C LEU A 120 13.54 3.55 -5.19
N VAL A 121 14.17 3.18 -6.30
CA VAL A 121 13.72 3.60 -7.63
C VAL A 121 12.28 3.18 -7.92
N LYS A 122 11.88 1.98 -7.49
CA LYS A 122 10.48 1.53 -7.59
C LYS A 122 9.48 2.43 -6.83
N ASN A 123 9.95 3.14 -5.80
CA ASN A 123 9.14 4.02 -4.94
C ASN A 123 9.33 5.51 -5.25
N ALA A 124 10.26 5.89 -6.12
CA ALA A 124 10.59 7.29 -6.40
C ALA A 124 9.36 8.09 -6.87
N GLN A 125 8.53 7.51 -7.74
CA GLN A 125 7.31 8.16 -8.21
C GLN A 125 6.29 8.38 -7.08
N LYS A 126 6.09 7.39 -6.21
CA LYS A 126 5.23 7.52 -5.01
C LYS A 126 5.77 8.56 -4.04
N HIS A 127 7.09 8.66 -3.91
CA HIS A 127 7.71 9.70 -3.09
C HIS A 127 7.41 11.10 -3.65
N LEU A 128 7.51 11.33 -4.95
CA LEU A 128 7.26 12.65 -5.55
C LEU A 128 5.84 13.17 -5.29
N THR A 129 4.83 12.28 -5.28
CA THR A 129 3.44 12.66 -4.97
C THR A 129 3.24 13.08 -3.51
N GLN A 130 4.16 12.71 -2.61
CA GLN A 130 4.11 13.01 -1.17
C GLN A 130 5.23 13.95 -0.69
N CYS A 131 6.22 14.22 -1.54
CA CYS A 131 7.42 14.98 -1.20
C CYS A 131 7.07 16.42 -0.80
N GLN A 132 7.47 16.82 0.40
CA GLN A 132 7.12 18.13 0.95
C GLN A 132 7.85 19.30 0.25
N GLU A 133 9.01 19.02 -0.35
CA GLU A 133 9.78 19.99 -1.12
C GLU A 133 9.36 20.07 -2.61
N TYR A 134 8.48 19.17 -3.05
CA TYR A 134 7.97 19.19 -4.43
C TYR A 134 6.99 20.35 -4.61
N SER A 135 7.19 21.16 -5.65
CA SER A 135 6.30 22.28 -5.98
C SER A 135 5.11 21.80 -6.80
N VAL A 136 3.91 22.11 -6.32
CA VAL A 136 2.64 21.85 -7.00
C VAL A 136 1.99 23.16 -7.44
N PRO A 137 1.21 23.17 -8.53
CA PRO A 137 0.39 24.32 -8.88
C PRO A 137 -0.64 24.58 -7.77
N CYS A 138 -0.97 25.86 -7.54
CA CYS A 138 -2.05 26.22 -6.62
C CYS A 138 -3.39 25.62 -7.07
N PRO A 139 -4.17 24.96 -6.18
CA PRO A 139 -5.48 24.40 -6.52
C PRO A 139 -6.54 25.45 -6.85
N ASN A 140 -6.30 26.73 -6.52
CA ASN A 140 -7.15 27.85 -6.93
C ASN A 140 -6.70 28.48 -8.27
N ASP A 141 -5.77 27.83 -8.99
CA ASP A 141 -5.24 28.29 -10.28
C ASP A 141 -4.77 29.75 -10.29
N CYS A 142 -4.12 30.19 -9.18
CA CYS A 142 -3.58 31.54 -9.07
C CYS A 142 -2.33 31.78 -9.94
N GLY A 143 -1.78 30.71 -10.55
CA GLY A 143 -0.58 30.76 -11.41
C GLY A 143 0.74 30.44 -10.68
N GLU A 144 0.75 30.42 -9.35
CA GLU A 144 1.94 30.09 -8.57
C GLU A 144 2.19 28.58 -8.45
N LYS A 145 3.47 28.20 -8.39
CA LYS A 145 3.93 26.85 -8.02
C LYS A 145 4.50 26.88 -6.60
N ILE A 146 3.79 26.28 -5.67
CA ILE A 146 4.09 26.33 -4.24
C ILE A 146 4.63 24.98 -3.78
N ARG A 147 5.68 24.97 -2.95
CA ARG A 147 6.14 23.73 -2.30
C ARG A 147 5.00 23.17 -1.45
N ARG A 148 4.75 21.86 -1.54
CA ARG A 148 3.64 21.19 -0.84
C ARG A 148 3.53 21.57 0.63
N LYS A 149 4.66 21.67 1.35
CA LYS A 149 4.68 22.08 2.77
C LYS A 149 4.16 23.49 3.07
N HIS A 150 4.16 24.39 2.08
CA HIS A 150 3.68 25.76 2.22
C HIS A 150 2.30 25.96 1.57
N LEU A 151 1.70 24.91 1.02
CA LEU A 151 0.44 25.03 0.29
C LEU A 151 -0.70 25.49 1.21
N ASP A 152 -0.76 24.97 2.43
CA ASP A 152 -1.80 25.33 3.40
C ASP A 152 -1.68 26.81 3.78
N ALA A 153 -0.48 27.28 4.12
CA ALA A 153 -0.23 28.69 4.40
C ALA A 153 -0.53 29.62 3.20
N HIS A 154 -0.31 29.14 1.97
CA HIS A 154 -0.68 29.88 0.77
C HIS A 154 -2.20 30.03 0.61
N GLN A 155 -3.02 29.05 1.02
CA GLN A 155 -4.48 29.12 0.84
C GLN A 155 -5.10 30.35 1.50
N ASP A 156 -4.59 30.77 2.66
CA ASP A 156 -5.07 31.94 3.39
C ASP A 156 -4.73 33.28 2.69
N THR A 157 -3.61 33.31 1.98
CA THR A 157 -3.08 34.51 1.31
C THR A 157 -3.37 34.53 -0.19
N CYS A 158 -3.82 33.42 -0.76
CA CYS A 158 -4.06 33.25 -2.18
C CYS A 158 -5.07 34.30 -2.70
N PRO A 159 -4.74 35.05 -3.77
CA PRO A 159 -5.65 36.06 -4.33
C PRO A 159 -6.89 35.43 -4.98
N LYS A 160 -6.78 34.17 -5.43
CA LYS A 160 -7.88 33.40 -6.01
C LYS A 160 -8.59 32.49 -5.00
N ARG A 161 -8.31 32.61 -3.69
CA ARG A 161 -9.07 31.85 -2.68
C ARG A 161 -10.54 32.23 -2.72
N LYS A 162 -11.41 31.27 -2.44
CA LYS A 162 -12.83 31.52 -2.25
C LYS A 162 -13.07 32.16 -0.88
N VAL A 163 -13.95 33.13 -0.84
CA VAL A 163 -14.41 33.81 0.36
C VAL A 163 -15.93 33.94 0.30
N SER A 164 -16.60 33.73 1.43
CA SER A 164 -18.02 34.01 1.54
C SER A 164 -18.28 35.50 1.46
N CYS A 165 -19.40 35.88 0.85
CA CYS A 165 -19.90 37.24 0.95
C CYS A 165 -20.07 37.64 2.44
N PRO A 166 -19.62 38.83 2.86
CA PRO A 166 -19.75 39.27 4.26
C PRO A 166 -21.19 39.61 4.67
N LEU A 167 -22.13 39.69 3.72
CA LEU A 167 -23.53 39.99 4.02
C LEU A 167 -24.22 38.73 4.56
N PRO A 168 -24.87 38.77 5.72
CA PRO A 168 -25.42 37.58 6.40
C PRO A 168 -26.60 36.94 5.66
N PHE A 169 -27.17 37.66 4.69
CA PHE A 169 -28.25 37.20 3.83
C PHE A 169 -27.75 36.76 2.44
N CYS A 170 -26.43 36.67 2.23
CA CYS A 170 -25.84 36.22 0.97
C CYS A 170 -24.98 34.97 1.19
N ASN A 171 -25.41 33.82 0.65
CA ASN A 171 -24.70 32.55 0.78
C ASN A 171 -23.73 32.27 -0.37
N THR A 172 -23.31 33.29 -1.13
CA THR A 172 -22.43 33.12 -2.28
C THR A 172 -20.97 33.07 -1.85
N GLU A 173 -20.24 32.05 -2.31
CA GLU A 173 -18.78 32.06 -2.30
C GLU A 173 -18.27 32.70 -3.59
N VAL A 174 -17.36 33.66 -3.45
CA VAL A 174 -16.74 34.36 -4.57
C VAL A 174 -15.22 34.28 -4.48
N VAL A 175 -14.54 34.46 -5.60
CA VAL A 175 -13.08 34.60 -5.61
C VAL A 175 -12.74 35.91 -4.88
N LYS A 176 -11.72 35.90 -4.01
CA LYS A 176 -11.33 37.09 -3.22
C LYS A 176 -11.08 38.34 -4.09
N SER A 177 -10.47 38.18 -5.26
CA SER A 177 -10.27 39.28 -6.22
C SER A 177 -11.58 39.92 -6.68
N ASP A 178 -12.64 39.11 -6.79
CA ASP A 178 -13.91 39.48 -7.40
C ASP A 178 -14.94 39.93 -6.34
N LEU A 179 -14.61 39.83 -5.05
CA LEU A 179 -15.48 40.24 -3.95
C LEU A 179 -15.90 41.71 -4.05
N SER A 180 -14.99 42.58 -4.49
CA SER A 180 -15.29 44.01 -4.69
C SER A 180 -16.36 44.23 -5.77
N GLN A 181 -16.28 43.47 -6.87
CA GLN A 181 -17.28 43.50 -7.94
C GLN A 181 -18.60 42.88 -7.49
N HIS A 182 -18.56 41.79 -6.72
CA HIS A 182 -19.76 41.18 -6.15
C HIS A 182 -20.52 42.12 -5.22
N LEU A 183 -19.81 42.95 -4.45
CA LEU A 183 -20.39 43.95 -3.53
C LEU A 183 -20.67 45.30 -4.20
N SER A 184 -20.47 45.41 -5.51
CA SER A 184 -20.73 46.64 -6.24
C SER A 184 -22.23 46.97 -6.29
N LEU A 185 -22.55 48.24 -6.52
CA LEU A 185 -23.93 48.72 -6.69
C LEU A 185 -24.67 47.96 -7.80
N ASP A 186 -23.96 47.58 -8.87
CA ASP A 186 -24.54 46.85 -10.01
C ASP A 186 -25.09 45.47 -9.61
N MET A 187 -24.49 44.85 -8.59
CA MET A 187 -24.92 43.56 -8.04
C MET A 187 -25.90 43.70 -6.86
N MET A 188 -26.24 44.91 -6.43
CA MET A 188 -27.06 45.11 -5.24
C MET A 188 -28.49 44.56 -5.39
N HIS A 189 -29.05 44.52 -6.60
CA HIS A 189 -30.34 43.87 -6.85
C HIS A 189 -30.31 42.37 -6.47
N TYR A 190 -29.18 41.68 -6.65
CA TYR A 190 -29.00 40.29 -6.21
C TYR A 190 -29.10 40.19 -4.68
N HIS A 191 -28.41 41.06 -3.96
CA HIS A 191 -28.42 41.08 -2.49
C HIS A 191 -29.79 41.46 -1.91
N LEU A 192 -30.48 42.42 -2.51
CA LEU A 192 -31.83 42.82 -2.09
C LEU A 192 -32.85 41.68 -2.24
N ALA A 193 -32.76 40.89 -3.32
CA ALA A 193 -33.61 39.73 -3.50
C ALA A 193 -33.40 38.69 -2.39
N GLN A 194 -32.15 38.45 -1.98
CA GLN A 194 -31.83 37.50 -0.91
C GLN A 194 -32.25 38.00 0.48
N LEU A 195 -32.21 39.32 0.71
CA LEU A 195 -32.62 39.93 1.97
C LEU A 195 -34.10 39.65 2.30
N GLY A 196 -34.99 39.69 1.31
CA GLY A 196 -36.40 39.35 1.50
C GLY A 196 -36.60 37.90 1.96
N GLY A 197 -35.93 36.95 1.32
CA GLY A 197 -35.95 35.54 1.73
C GLY A 197 -35.34 35.31 3.12
N TYR A 198 -34.28 36.04 3.45
CA TYR A 198 -33.65 35.99 4.77
C TYR A 198 -34.62 36.41 5.89
N PHE A 199 -35.37 37.50 5.70
CA PHE A 199 -36.36 37.95 6.69
C PHE A 199 -37.54 36.99 6.82
N ALA A 200 -38.05 36.46 5.71
CA ALA A 200 -39.11 35.45 5.74
C ALA A 200 -38.67 34.21 6.52
N SER A 201 -37.50 33.66 6.18
CA SER A 201 -36.93 32.49 6.88
C SER A 201 -36.68 32.76 8.37
N LYS A 202 -36.20 33.96 8.73
CA LYS A 202 -36.02 34.36 10.14
C LYS A 202 -37.34 34.44 10.90
N ALA A 203 -38.40 34.94 10.26
CA ALA A 203 -39.73 35.00 10.86
C ALA A 203 -40.33 33.60 11.06
N ASP A 204 -40.23 32.74 10.05
CA ASP A 204 -40.67 31.34 10.13
C ASP A 204 -39.96 30.60 11.26
N MET A 205 -38.63 30.77 11.38
CA MET A 205 -37.86 30.18 12.47
C MET A 205 -38.32 30.68 13.85
N TYR A 206 -38.64 31.98 13.98
CA TYR A 206 -39.15 32.52 15.24
C TYR A 206 -40.52 31.94 15.61
N ASN A 207 -41.42 31.83 14.63
CA ASN A 207 -42.74 31.21 14.82
C ASN A 207 -42.62 29.74 15.24
N ILE A 208 -41.71 28.98 14.64
CA ILE A 208 -41.44 27.58 15.03
C ILE A 208 -40.91 27.50 16.47
N ILE A 209 -40.03 28.41 16.87
CA ILE A 209 -39.49 28.45 18.24
C ILE A 209 -40.61 28.72 19.25
N GLU A 210 -41.51 29.67 18.98
CA GLU A 210 -42.62 29.96 19.89
C GLU A 210 -43.61 28.79 19.98
N ALA A 211 -43.97 28.17 18.86
CA ALA A 211 -44.80 26.96 18.85
C ALA A 211 -44.16 25.82 19.67
N ALA A 212 -42.85 25.59 19.50
CA ALA A 212 -42.12 24.57 20.25
C ALA A 212 -42.04 24.89 21.76
N ARG A 213 -42.00 26.18 22.14
CA ARG A 213 -42.04 26.60 23.54
C ARG A 213 -43.40 26.35 24.18
N GLU A 214 -44.48 26.63 23.46
CA GLU A 214 -45.84 26.37 23.92
C GLU A 214 -46.07 24.87 24.16
N GLU A 215 -45.68 24.03 23.19
CA GLU A 215 -45.73 22.57 23.30
C GLU A 215 -44.89 22.05 24.46
N ASN A 216 -43.66 22.55 24.64
CA ASN A 216 -42.84 22.21 25.80
C ASN A 216 -43.50 22.60 27.13
N SER A 217 -44.22 23.71 27.19
CA SER A 217 -44.95 24.11 28.41
C SER A 217 -46.12 23.17 28.71
N LEU A 218 -46.79 22.65 27.67
CA LEU A 218 -47.88 21.68 27.80
C LEU A 218 -47.33 20.33 28.27
N LEU A 219 -46.29 19.82 27.60
CA LEU A 219 -45.63 18.57 27.97
C LEU A 219 -45.12 18.59 29.41
N ARG A 220 -44.56 19.73 29.87
CA ARG A 220 -44.14 19.87 31.27
C ARG A 220 -45.30 19.74 32.26
N ARG A 221 -46.48 20.28 31.93
CA ARG A 221 -47.70 20.14 32.74
C ARG A 221 -48.21 18.70 32.74
N ASP A 222 -48.23 18.05 31.58
CA ASP A 222 -48.67 16.66 31.46
C ASP A 222 -47.76 15.72 32.26
N VAL A 223 -46.44 15.92 32.19
CA VAL A 223 -45.46 15.17 33.00
C VAL A 223 -45.77 15.36 34.48
N GLN A 224 -45.97 16.60 34.93
CA GLN A 224 -46.30 16.87 36.34
C GLN A 224 -47.59 16.15 36.78
N ALA A 225 -48.66 16.24 36.00
CA ALA A 225 -49.93 15.58 36.32
C ALA A 225 -49.82 14.04 36.34
N LEU A 226 -49.03 13.46 35.43
CA LEU A 226 -48.75 12.03 35.43
C LEU A 226 -47.93 11.61 36.65
N THR A 227 -46.93 12.38 37.04
CA THR A 227 -46.15 12.14 38.26
C THR A 227 -47.04 12.16 39.50
N GLU A 228 -47.90 13.16 39.66
CA GLU A 228 -48.85 13.25 40.79
C GLU A 228 -49.81 12.03 40.83
N ARG A 229 -50.25 11.56 39.67
CA ARG A 229 -51.11 10.37 39.56
C ARG A 229 -50.36 9.07 39.90
N ASP A 230 -49.11 8.93 39.46
CA ASP A 230 -48.30 7.76 39.81
C ASP A 230 -47.98 7.72 41.30
N GLU A 231 -47.64 8.86 41.90
CA GLU A 231 -47.45 8.95 43.37
C GLU A 231 -48.74 8.58 44.14
N ALA A 232 -49.91 8.99 43.64
CA ALA A 232 -51.19 8.61 44.24
C ALA A 232 -51.43 7.09 44.15
N ARG A 233 -51.14 6.48 43.00
CA ARG A 233 -51.23 5.03 42.81
C ARG A 233 -50.24 4.28 43.69
N GLU A 234 -49.02 4.77 43.86
CA GLU A 234 -48.03 4.17 44.74
C GLU A 234 -48.48 4.20 46.21
N ARG A 235 -49.07 5.31 46.67
CA ARG A 235 -49.70 5.39 48.00
C ARG A 235 -50.81 4.36 48.17
N GLU A 236 -51.69 4.23 47.17
CA GLU A 236 -52.79 3.26 47.19
C GLU A 236 -52.27 1.80 47.20
N ILE A 237 -51.28 1.48 46.35
CA ILE A 237 -50.63 0.17 46.34
C ILE A 237 -49.98 -0.14 47.69
N THR A 238 -49.36 0.85 48.32
CA THR A 238 -48.72 0.68 49.63
C THR A 238 -49.75 0.36 50.71
N SER A 239 -50.87 1.10 50.75
CA SER A 239 -51.99 0.83 51.66
C SER A 239 -52.62 -0.54 51.42
N LEU A 240 -52.82 -0.94 50.15
CA LEU A 240 -53.32 -2.28 49.81
C LEU A 240 -52.37 -3.39 50.25
N ARG A 241 -51.05 -3.21 50.11
CA ARG A 241 -50.04 -4.18 50.58
C ARG A 241 -50.10 -4.34 52.10
N GLU A 242 -50.25 -3.26 52.86
CA GLU A 242 -50.40 -3.30 54.32
C GLU A 242 -51.66 -4.04 54.75
N MET A 243 -52.80 -3.75 54.10
CA MET A 243 -54.07 -4.46 54.36
C MET A 243 -53.95 -5.96 54.07
N VAL A 244 -53.35 -6.34 52.94
CA VAL A 244 -53.13 -7.75 52.59
C VAL A 244 -52.21 -8.44 53.60
N ALA A 245 -51.14 -7.77 54.07
CA ALA A 245 -50.25 -8.31 55.09
C ALA A 245 -50.99 -8.58 56.41
N ALA A 246 -51.79 -7.61 56.87
CA ALA A 246 -52.61 -7.76 58.08
C ALA A 246 -53.60 -8.93 57.97
N LEU A 247 -54.33 -9.02 56.85
CA LEU A 247 -55.25 -10.14 56.59
C LEU A 247 -54.51 -11.49 56.55
N THR A 248 -53.34 -11.54 55.93
CA THR A 248 -52.52 -12.75 55.83
C THR A 248 -52.08 -13.23 57.23
N GLN A 249 -51.70 -12.30 58.12
CA GLN A 249 -51.37 -12.60 59.51
C GLN A 249 -52.59 -13.15 60.26
N SER A 250 -53.74 -12.49 60.18
CA SER A 250 -54.97 -12.96 60.84
C SER A 250 -55.39 -14.37 60.36
N VAL A 251 -55.24 -14.65 59.06
CA VAL A 251 -55.51 -16.00 58.51
C VAL A 251 -54.53 -17.04 59.06
N ALA A 252 -53.25 -16.69 59.22
CA ALA A 252 -52.26 -17.59 59.80
C ALA A 252 -52.56 -17.92 61.27
N GLU A 253 -52.95 -16.91 62.06
CA GLU A 253 -53.35 -17.07 63.46
C GLU A 253 -54.56 -18.01 63.61
N LEU A 254 -55.60 -17.83 62.77
CA LEU A 254 -56.79 -18.70 62.76
C LEU A 254 -56.48 -20.15 62.37
N LYS A 255 -55.48 -20.37 61.50
CA LYS A 255 -55.05 -21.73 61.11
C LYS A 255 -54.22 -22.43 62.17
N GLY A 256 -53.48 -21.70 63.01
CA GLY A 256 -52.66 -22.26 64.10
C GLY A 256 -53.45 -22.65 65.36
N GLN A 257 -54.74 -22.30 65.44
CA GLN A 257 -55.64 -22.66 66.53
C GLN A 257 -56.45 -23.94 66.28
N ARG A 258 -56.13 -24.69 65.21
CA ARG A 258 -56.77 -25.98 64.85
C ARG A 258 -55.83 -27.16 65.05
#